data_AF-A0A4R5FNN4-F1
#
_entry.id   AF-A0A4R5FNN4-F1
#
_cell.length_a   1.000
_cell.length_b   1.000
_cell.length_c   1.000
_cell.angle_alpha   90.00
_cell.angle_beta   90.00
_cell.angle_gamma   90.00
#
_symmetry.space_group_name_H-M   'P 1'
#
loop_
_entity.id
_entity.type
_entity.pdbx_description
1 polymer ?
#
loop_
_entity_poly.entity_id
_entity_poly.type
_entity_poly.pdbx_seq_one_letter_code
_entity_poly.pdbx_strand_id
1 'polypeptide(L)'
;MSVDVRQRARVPAWLLALAFTTFAFATDDYVIAGVLPAISADLGVSEAAGGQLVTVFSLAFALGAPVASVVTATWPRRGLITGALTLFVAANWAAAFAGSYAVLMGLRVLAALAAAAVVPAAYAIATSMAPEGRQGRYLALVMGGLTGSLMLGVPIGTWVGGAFGWPATFGVGGLLGLAALVATRLTLPEPPPGQAMPIGRRLAPLARPRVLVGLLGIVAIVLGSMMLMTYIAPFLRDLAGAGPTELGWIFALAGAAGIVGGQLGGRAADRWGADRALMAGISGFTAVMAAFTACWLLRPMALLALLPLLMVWAAVSWWIPPPAQTRLLAMAGPAAPQALALNSSAVYVGVSGGGALGGLVLDAYGSGWLPAAAAVAEVVALALFWTAARLRA
;
A
#
# COMPACT_ATOMS: atom_id res chain seq x y z
N MET A 1 -18.50 -5.99 -47.10
CA MET A 1 -18.00 -6.67 -45.90
C MET A 1 -17.27 -5.66 -45.03
N SER A 2 -18.03 -4.82 -44.33
CA SER A 2 -17.52 -3.73 -43.50
C SER A 2 -17.36 -4.25 -42.07
N VAL A 3 -16.12 -4.53 -41.68
CA VAL A 3 -15.77 -4.87 -40.30
C VAL A 3 -16.00 -3.63 -39.44
N ASP A 4 -16.88 -3.78 -38.46
CA ASP A 4 -17.37 -2.76 -37.55
C ASP A 4 -16.24 -2.27 -36.61
N VAL A 5 -15.52 -1.25 -37.06
CA VAL A 5 -14.54 -0.49 -36.26
C VAL A 5 -15.31 0.42 -35.31
N ARG A 6 -15.74 -0.08 -34.14
CA ARG A 6 -15.93 0.64 -32.85
C ARG A 6 -16.76 -0.14 -31.80
N GLN A 7 -16.50 -1.43 -31.56
CA GLN A 7 -16.84 -1.98 -30.24
C GLN A 7 -15.87 -1.42 -29.20
N ARG A 8 -16.24 -0.29 -28.57
CA ARG A 8 -15.66 0.11 -27.27
C ARG A 8 -15.94 -1.04 -26.31
N ALA A 9 -14.98 -1.94 -26.14
CA ALA A 9 -15.10 -3.07 -25.22
C ALA A 9 -15.49 -2.50 -23.84
N ARG A 10 -16.76 -2.70 -23.45
CA ARG A 10 -17.27 -2.27 -22.16
C ARG A 10 -16.44 -2.97 -21.09
N VAL A 11 -15.97 -2.22 -20.11
CA VAL A 11 -15.23 -2.80 -18.98
C VAL A 11 -16.17 -3.77 -18.27
N PRO A 12 -15.81 -5.06 -18.10
CA PRO A 12 -16.69 -6.03 -17.48
C PRO A 12 -17.03 -5.64 -16.03
N ALA A 13 -18.27 -5.84 -15.62
CA ALA A 13 -18.73 -5.47 -14.27
C ALA A 13 -17.93 -6.19 -13.16
N TRP A 14 -17.55 -7.45 -13.38
CA TRP A 14 -16.71 -8.21 -12.44
C TRP A 14 -15.33 -7.58 -12.23
N LEU A 15 -14.77 -6.96 -13.27
CA LEU A 15 -13.46 -6.33 -13.18
C LEU A 15 -13.54 -5.04 -12.35
N LEU A 16 -14.63 -4.30 -12.50
CA LEU A 16 -14.94 -3.14 -11.64
C LEU A 16 -15.20 -3.58 -10.19
N ALA A 17 -15.87 -4.71 -9.97
CA ALA A 17 -16.05 -5.26 -8.62
C ALA A 17 -14.73 -5.64 -7.95
N LEU A 18 -13.79 -6.24 -8.70
CA LEU A 18 -12.44 -6.53 -8.19
C LEU A 18 -11.64 -5.25 -7.91
N ALA A 19 -11.73 -4.25 -8.78
CA ALA A 19 -11.10 -2.93 -8.55
C ALA A 19 -11.70 -2.23 -7.32
N PHE A 20 -13.01 -2.34 -7.11
CA PHE A 20 -13.67 -1.79 -5.92
C PHE A 20 -13.30 -2.58 -4.65
N THR A 21 -13.07 -3.89 -4.78
CA THR A 21 -12.59 -4.73 -3.69
C THR A 21 -11.19 -4.30 -3.22
N THR A 22 -10.25 -4.07 -4.14
CA THR A 22 -8.91 -3.57 -3.79
C THR A 22 -8.96 -2.14 -3.24
N PHE A 23 -9.87 -1.30 -3.75
CA PHE A 23 -10.17 0.02 -3.18
C PHE A 23 -10.63 -0.06 -1.72
N ALA A 24 -11.56 -0.95 -1.39
CA ALA A 24 -12.09 -1.09 -0.04
C ALA A 24 -11.00 -1.54 0.95
N PHE A 25 -10.22 -2.57 0.60
CA PHE A 25 -9.12 -3.05 1.45
C PHE A 25 -8.03 -1.98 1.65
N ALA A 26 -7.61 -1.32 0.59
CA ALA A 26 -6.58 -0.29 0.69
C ALA A 26 -7.07 0.95 1.47
N THR A 27 -8.36 1.29 1.34
CA THR A 27 -8.95 2.38 2.14
C THR A 27 -8.88 2.05 3.63
N ASP A 28 -9.31 0.85 4.04
CA ASP A 28 -9.22 0.40 5.44
C ASP A 28 -7.77 0.33 5.95
N ASP A 29 -6.83 -0.08 5.11
CA ASP A 29 -5.42 -0.15 5.50
C ASP A 29 -4.85 1.25 5.82
N TYR A 30 -4.96 2.17 4.86
CA TYR A 30 -4.29 3.47 4.93
C TYR A 30 -5.03 4.53 5.74
N VAL A 31 -6.35 4.38 5.95
CA VAL A 31 -7.12 5.40 6.70
C VAL A 31 -6.67 5.54 8.14
N ILE A 32 -6.06 4.50 8.72
CA ILE A 32 -5.51 4.52 10.08
C ILE A 32 -4.59 5.71 10.27
N ALA A 33 -3.72 6.04 9.31
CA ALA A 33 -2.79 7.17 9.41
C ALA A 33 -3.50 8.51 9.67
N GLY A 34 -4.70 8.70 9.12
CA GLY A 34 -5.48 9.93 9.29
C GLY A 34 -6.26 9.98 10.61
N VAL A 35 -6.67 8.83 11.15
CA VAL A 35 -7.46 8.75 12.40
C VAL A 35 -6.65 8.28 13.61
N LEU A 36 -5.34 8.04 13.44
CA LEU A 36 -4.44 7.50 14.46
C LEU A 36 -4.46 8.31 15.77
N PRO A 37 -4.38 9.65 15.76
CA PRO A 37 -4.46 10.43 16.99
C PRO A 37 -5.78 10.20 17.75
N ALA A 38 -6.90 10.09 17.04
CA ALA A 38 -8.21 9.88 17.63
C ALA A 38 -8.35 8.48 18.24
N ILE A 39 -7.86 7.44 17.55
CA ILE A 39 -7.81 6.07 18.09
C ILE A 39 -6.97 6.02 19.38
N SER A 40 -5.81 6.66 19.36
CA SER A 40 -4.87 6.64 20.48
C SER A 40 -5.44 7.34 21.71
N ALA A 41 -6.08 8.49 21.51
CA ALA A 41 -6.74 9.25 22.57
C ALA A 41 -7.92 8.48 23.19
N ASP A 42 -8.79 7.89 22.37
CA ASP A 42 -10.00 7.21 22.83
C ASP A 42 -9.71 5.88 23.53
N LEU A 43 -8.72 5.12 23.04
CA LEU A 43 -8.32 3.83 23.62
C LEU A 43 -7.23 3.94 24.70
N GLY A 44 -6.79 5.15 25.02
CA GLY A 44 -5.82 5.42 26.09
C GLY A 44 -4.43 4.84 25.84
N VAL A 45 -3.97 4.80 24.59
CA VAL A 45 -2.65 4.29 24.21
C VAL A 45 -1.79 5.39 23.57
N SER A 46 -0.48 5.23 23.54
CA SER A 46 0.40 6.17 22.83
C SER A 46 0.17 6.11 21.32
N GLU A 47 0.49 7.19 20.61
CA GLU A 47 0.41 7.22 19.15
C GLU A 47 1.38 6.22 18.49
N ALA A 48 2.54 5.97 19.13
CA ALA A 48 3.46 4.92 18.75
C ALA A 48 2.82 3.52 18.82
N ALA A 49 2.00 3.26 19.85
CA ALA A 49 1.18 2.06 19.91
C ALA A 49 0.07 2.10 18.84
N GLY A 50 -0.63 3.23 18.65
CA GLY A 50 -1.64 3.41 17.60
C GLY A 50 -1.14 3.01 16.21
N GLY A 51 0.09 3.41 15.85
CA GLY A 51 0.71 3.04 14.58
C GLY A 51 1.00 1.53 14.40
N GLN A 52 1.04 0.76 15.49
CA GLN A 52 1.17 -0.70 15.39
C GLN A 52 -0.06 -1.40 14.81
N LEU A 53 -1.21 -0.71 14.69
CA LEU A 53 -2.35 -1.21 13.93
C LEU A 53 -2.03 -1.36 12.44
N VAL A 54 -1.18 -0.47 11.90
CA VAL A 54 -0.65 -0.56 10.52
C VAL A 54 0.41 -1.65 10.45
N THR A 55 1.29 -1.72 11.45
CA THR A 55 2.33 -2.75 11.56
C THR A 55 1.76 -4.17 11.51
N VAL A 56 0.75 -4.45 12.36
CA VAL A 56 0.17 -5.77 12.50
C VAL A 56 -0.60 -6.16 11.25
N PHE A 57 -1.35 -5.21 10.66
CA PHE A 57 -2.10 -5.46 9.44
C PHE A 57 -1.14 -5.85 8.31
N SER A 58 -0.06 -5.08 8.16
CA SER A 58 0.95 -5.32 7.14
C SER A 58 1.69 -6.65 7.35
N LEU A 59 2.04 -6.98 8.60
CA LEU A 59 2.68 -8.25 8.92
C LEU A 59 1.76 -9.44 8.65
N ALA A 60 0.50 -9.35 9.08
CA ALA A 60 -0.52 -10.36 8.83
C ALA A 60 -0.76 -10.53 7.31
N PHE A 61 -0.75 -9.44 6.54
CA PHE A 61 -0.84 -9.51 5.09
C PHE A 61 0.39 -10.18 4.47
N ALA A 62 1.60 -9.73 4.84
CA ALA A 62 2.87 -10.25 4.31
C ALA A 62 3.01 -11.76 4.49
N LEU A 63 2.64 -12.26 5.67
CA LEU A 63 2.70 -13.68 6.01
C LEU A 63 1.48 -14.44 5.50
N GLY A 64 0.30 -13.82 5.58
CA GLY A 64 -0.98 -14.42 5.22
C GLY A 64 -1.12 -14.67 3.72
N ALA A 65 -0.61 -13.78 2.85
CA ALA A 65 -0.80 -13.90 1.41
C ALA A 65 -0.11 -15.15 0.82
N PRO A 66 1.18 -15.44 1.12
CA PRO A 66 1.81 -16.69 0.70
C PRO A 66 1.10 -17.94 1.24
N VAL A 67 0.72 -17.94 2.52
CA VAL A 67 0.04 -19.08 3.16
C VAL A 67 -1.34 -19.31 2.52
N ALA A 68 -2.14 -18.25 2.39
CA ALA A 68 -3.45 -18.29 1.75
C ALA A 68 -3.34 -18.80 0.31
N SER A 69 -2.30 -18.39 -0.44
CA SER A 69 -2.10 -18.84 -1.82
C SER A 69 -1.92 -20.35 -1.98
N VAL A 70 -1.46 -21.04 -0.92
CA VAL A 70 -1.24 -22.49 -0.88
C VAL A 70 -2.46 -23.20 -0.32
N VAL A 71 -2.96 -22.76 0.83
CA VAL A 71 -4.11 -23.37 1.52
C VAL A 71 -5.38 -23.29 0.66
N THR A 72 -5.55 -22.18 -0.07
CA THR A 72 -6.73 -21.92 -0.90
C THR A 72 -6.48 -22.22 -2.39
N ALA A 73 -5.39 -22.94 -2.72
CA ALA A 73 -5.00 -23.18 -4.11
C ALA A 73 -6.11 -23.90 -4.91
N THR A 74 -6.78 -24.86 -4.26
CA THR A 74 -7.84 -25.70 -4.83
C THR A 74 -9.25 -25.17 -4.57
N TRP A 75 -9.39 -24.08 -3.83
CA TRP A 75 -10.70 -23.55 -3.46
C TRP A 75 -11.36 -22.84 -4.66
N PRO A 76 -12.69 -22.92 -4.81
CA PRO A 76 -13.42 -22.09 -5.76
C PRO A 76 -13.14 -20.61 -5.51
N ARG A 77 -12.67 -19.88 -6.52
CA ARG A 77 -12.14 -18.52 -6.36
C ARG A 77 -13.23 -17.54 -5.96
N ARG A 78 -14.44 -17.70 -6.48
CA ARG A 78 -15.58 -16.86 -6.09
C ARG A 78 -15.98 -17.10 -4.64
N GLY A 79 -15.99 -18.37 -4.22
CA GLY A 79 -16.26 -18.75 -2.83
C GLY A 79 -15.22 -18.16 -1.86
N LEU A 80 -13.94 -18.25 -2.22
CA LEU A 80 -12.85 -17.65 -1.45
C LEU A 80 -13.03 -16.14 -1.29
N ILE A 81 -13.24 -15.41 -2.40
CA ILE A 81 -13.32 -13.95 -2.36
C ILE A 81 -14.53 -13.50 -1.54
N THR A 82 -15.69 -14.13 -1.75
CA THR A 82 -16.91 -13.74 -1.04
C THR A 82 -16.88 -14.12 0.44
N GLY A 83 -16.25 -15.24 0.81
CA GLY A 83 -16.00 -15.61 2.20
C GLY A 83 -15.06 -14.63 2.90
N ALA A 84 -13.93 -14.30 2.27
CA ALA A 84 -12.98 -13.32 2.80
C ALA A 84 -13.58 -11.91 2.91
N LEU A 85 -14.34 -11.45 1.92
CA LEU A 85 -15.07 -10.18 2.03
C LEU A 85 -16.10 -10.18 3.15
N THR A 86 -16.78 -11.31 3.40
CA THR A 86 -17.69 -11.44 4.54
C THR A 86 -16.94 -11.30 5.87
N LEU A 87 -15.77 -11.95 6.00
CA LEU A 87 -14.91 -11.81 7.17
C LEU A 87 -14.42 -10.37 7.36
N PHE A 88 -14.00 -9.70 6.28
CA PHE A 88 -13.57 -8.31 6.30
C PHE A 88 -14.67 -7.36 6.77
N VAL A 89 -15.90 -7.52 6.27
CA VAL A 89 -17.06 -6.73 6.69
C VAL A 89 -17.34 -6.94 8.18
N ALA A 90 -17.38 -8.20 8.62
CA ALA A 90 -17.61 -8.52 10.02
C ALA A 90 -16.51 -7.94 10.94
N ALA A 91 -15.24 -8.03 10.53
CA ALA A 91 -14.12 -7.48 11.28
C ALA A 91 -14.19 -5.95 11.39
N ASN A 92 -14.54 -5.25 10.30
CA ASN A 92 -14.67 -3.80 10.28
C ASN A 92 -15.85 -3.31 11.13
N TRP A 93 -17.02 -3.94 11.02
CA TRP A 93 -18.15 -3.56 11.87
C TRP A 93 -17.89 -3.89 13.34
N ALA A 94 -17.25 -5.02 13.65
CA ALA A 94 -16.82 -5.29 15.01
C ALA A 94 -15.79 -4.25 15.52
N ALA A 95 -14.92 -3.74 14.64
CA ALA A 95 -13.91 -2.73 14.99
C ALA A 95 -14.56 -1.39 15.36
N ALA A 96 -15.70 -1.06 14.75
CA ALA A 96 -16.50 0.11 15.12
C ALA A 96 -17.11 0.01 16.54
N PHE A 97 -17.08 -1.15 17.17
CA PHE A 97 -17.51 -1.36 18.56
C PHE A 97 -16.35 -1.81 19.47
N ALA A 98 -15.10 -1.71 19.02
CA ALA A 98 -13.96 -2.15 19.78
C ALA A 98 -13.71 -1.23 21.00
N GLY A 99 -14.03 -1.71 22.20
CA GLY A 99 -13.80 -0.98 23.46
C GLY A 99 -12.38 -1.12 24.03
N SER A 100 -11.44 -1.76 23.32
CA SER A 100 -10.04 -1.83 23.74
C SER A 100 -9.09 -1.98 22.56
N TYR A 101 -7.87 -1.48 22.73
CA TYR A 101 -6.82 -1.55 21.73
C TYR A 101 -6.46 -2.99 21.32
N ALA A 102 -6.43 -3.94 22.26
CA ALA A 102 -6.14 -5.34 21.98
C ALA A 102 -7.21 -5.99 21.07
N VAL A 103 -8.48 -5.67 21.30
CA VAL A 103 -9.59 -6.15 20.45
C VAL A 103 -9.45 -5.57 19.04
N LEU A 104 -9.20 -4.26 18.92
CA LEU A 104 -8.99 -3.61 17.63
C LEU A 104 -7.81 -4.23 16.87
N MET A 105 -6.69 -4.51 17.55
CA MET A 105 -5.53 -5.18 16.98
C MET A 105 -5.87 -6.56 16.40
N GLY A 106 -6.62 -7.38 17.15
CA GLY A 106 -7.07 -8.69 16.67
C GLY A 106 -7.98 -8.60 15.45
N LEU A 107 -8.89 -7.63 15.42
CA LEU A 107 -9.78 -7.39 14.28
C LEU A 107 -9.01 -6.91 13.05
N ARG A 108 -7.96 -6.10 13.24
CA ARG A 108 -7.03 -5.71 12.16
C ARG A 108 -6.32 -6.91 11.55
N VAL A 109 -5.90 -7.88 12.36
CA VAL A 109 -5.32 -9.14 11.86
C VAL A 109 -6.34 -9.90 11.01
N LEU A 110 -7.59 -10.03 11.46
CA LEU A 110 -8.64 -10.71 10.68
C LEU A 110 -8.93 -10.01 9.34
N ALA A 111 -9.02 -8.68 9.35
CA ALA A 111 -9.20 -7.87 8.14
C ALA A 111 -8.01 -8.02 7.18
N ALA A 112 -6.78 -8.02 7.70
CA ALA A 112 -5.57 -8.22 6.93
C ALA A 112 -5.51 -9.59 6.26
N LEU A 113 -5.87 -10.66 6.99
CA LEU A 113 -5.90 -12.02 6.44
C LEU A 113 -6.93 -12.17 5.32
N ALA A 114 -8.09 -11.52 5.45
CA ALA A 114 -9.07 -11.44 4.37
C ALA A 114 -8.49 -10.74 3.12
N ALA A 115 -7.87 -9.57 3.30
CA ALA A 115 -7.23 -8.84 2.22
C ALA A 115 -6.10 -9.66 1.56
N ALA A 116 -5.29 -10.34 2.37
CA ALA A 116 -4.15 -11.16 1.93
C ALA A 116 -4.56 -12.33 1.04
N ALA A 117 -5.73 -12.92 1.29
CA ALA A 117 -6.30 -13.97 0.45
C ALA A 117 -6.88 -13.43 -0.87
N VAL A 118 -7.45 -12.21 -0.85
CA VAL A 118 -8.21 -11.67 -1.98
C VAL A 118 -7.37 -10.86 -2.94
N VAL A 119 -6.52 -9.94 -2.47
CA VAL A 119 -5.82 -8.99 -3.35
C VAL A 119 -4.94 -9.70 -4.39
N PRO A 120 -4.07 -10.68 -4.03
CA PRO A 120 -3.30 -11.43 -5.03
C PRO A 120 -4.20 -12.26 -5.96
N ALA A 121 -5.29 -12.83 -5.44
CA ALA A 121 -6.24 -13.59 -6.24
C ALA A 121 -6.97 -12.69 -7.25
N ALA A 122 -7.32 -11.45 -6.87
CA ALA A 122 -7.96 -10.48 -7.75
C ALA A 122 -7.05 -10.11 -8.92
N TYR A 123 -5.75 -9.90 -8.68
CA TYR A 123 -4.78 -9.66 -9.77
C TYR A 123 -4.62 -10.86 -10.69
N ALA A 124 -4.58 -12.08 -10.13
CA ALA A 124 -4.50 -13.31 -10.92
C ALA A 124 -5.75 -13.51 -11.77
N ILE A 125 -6.94 -13.32 -11.21
CA ILE A 125 -8.22 -13.45 -11.93
C ILE A 125 -8.32 -12.39 -13.03
N ALA A 126 -7.94 -11.15 -12.73
CA ALA A 126 -7.94 -10.06 -13.71
C ALA A 126 -7.07 -10.38 -14.92
N THR A 127 -5.90 -10.99 -14.70
CA THR A 127 -4.99 -11.37 -15.79
C THR A 127 -5.40 -12.66 -16.50
N SER A 128 -5.92 -13.67 -15.79
CA SER A 128 -6.30 -14.96 -16.38
C SER A 128 -7.59 -14.91 -17.20
N MET A 129 -8.52 -14.04 -16.84
CA MET A 129 -9.79 -13.84 -17.55
C MET A 129 -9.72 -12.70 -18.58
N ALA A 130 -8.58 -12.00 -18.68
CA ALA A 130 -8.42 -10.95 -19.67
C ALA A 130 -8.30 -11.55 -21.09
N PRO A 131 -8.88 -10.88 -22.10
CA PRO A 131 -8.59 -11.21 -23.49
C PRO A 131 -7.08 -11.13 -23.78
N GLU A 132 -6.62 -11.93 -24.74
CA GLU A 132 -5.22 -11.92 -25.17
C GLU A 132 -4.75 -10.50 -25.54
N GLY A 133 -3.54 -10.15 -25.09
CA GLY A 133 -2.94 -8.83 -25.27
C GLY A 133 -3.53 -7.71 -24.41
N ARG A 134 -4.52 -8.00 -23.54
CA ARG A 134 -5.15 -7.00 -22.65
C ARG A 134 -4.94 -7.26 -21.15
N GLN A 135 -4.11 -8.24 -20.78
CA GLN A 135 -3.85 -8.60 -19.38
C GLN A 135 -3.35 -7.40 -18.57
N GLY A 136 -2.42 -6.62 -19.12
CA GLY A 136 -1.89 -5.42 -18.46
C GLY A 136 -2.97 -4.37 -18.17
N ARG A 137 -3.93 -4.17 -19.09
CA ARG A 137 -5.04 -3.23 -18.89
C ARG A 137 -5.99 -3.70 -17.79
N TYR A 138 -6.26 -4.99 -17.71
CA TYR A 138 -7.13 -5.57 -16.67
C TYR A 138 -6.45 -5.47 -15.30
N LEU A 139 -5.16 -5.83 -15.24
CA LEU A 139 -4.35 -5.68 -14.03
C LEU A 139 -4.31 -4.22 -13.58
N ALA A 140 -4.02 -3.28 -14.50
CA ALA A 140 -3.98 -1.85 -14.20
C ALA A 140 -5.31 -1.32 -13.66
N LEU A 141 -6.45 -1.81 -14.16
CA LEU A 141 -7.76 -1.39 -13.65
C LEU A 141 -7.97 -1.86 -12.19
N VAL A 142 -7.60 -3.11 -11.86
CA VAL A 142 -7.73 -3.62 -10.49
C VAL A 142 -6.72 -2.97 -9.54
N MET A 143 -5.49 -2.69 -10.01
CA MET A 143 -4.53 -1.89 -9.26
C MET A 143 -5.00 -0.43 -9.08
N GLY A 144 -5.79 0.10 -10.02
CA GLY A 144 -6.40 1.41 -9.91
C GLY A 144 -7.29 1.59 -8.68
N GLY A 145 -7.81 0.50 -8.09
CA GLY A 145 -8.51 0.55 -6.81
C GLY A 145 -7.64 1.05 -5.66
N LEU A 146 -6.38 0.60 -5.59
CA LEU A 146 -5.40 1.10 -4.61
C LEU A 146 -5.16 2.60 -4.80
N THR A 147 -4.93 3.04 -6.04
CA THR A 147 -4.75 4.47 -6.34
C THR A 147 -5.99 5.29 -5.96
N GLY A 148 -7.18 4.80 -6.31
CA GLY A 148 -8.44 5.44 -5.94
C GLY A 148 -8.62 5.55 -4.43
N SER A 149 -8.18 4.55 -3.67
CA SER A 149 -8.29 4.56 -2.20
C SER A 149 -7.53 5.73 -1.60
N LEU A 150 -6.33 6.05 -2.09
CA LEU A 150 -5.52 7.15 -1.56
C LEU A 150 -6.07 8.52 -1.96
N MET A 151 -6.67 8.63 -3.16
CA MET A 151 -7.27 9.88 -3.62
C MET A 151 -8.62 10.19 -2.98
N LEU A 152 -9.43 9.17 -2.71
CA LEU A 152 -10.83 9.34 -2.32
C LEU A 152 -11.11 8.63 -0.99
N GLY A 153 -10.81 7.34 -0.91
CA GLY A 153 -11.15 6.52 0.26
C GLY A 153 -10.55 7.04 1.57
N VAL A 154 -9.23 7.25 1.60
CA VAL A 154 -8.48 7.71 2.78
C VAL A 154 -8.91 9.12 3.20
N PRO A 155 -9.00 10.12 2.31
CA PRO A 155 -9.57 11.43 2.63
C PRO A 155 -10.98 11.37 3.22
N ILE A 156 -11.89 10.63 2.57
CA ILE A 156 -13.27 10.49 3.03
C ILE A 156 -13.32 9.81 4.39
N GLY A 157 -12.59 8.71 4.57
CA GLY A 157 -12.56 7.96 5.82
C GLY A 157 -11.91 8.75 6.97
N THR A 158 -10.88 9.56 6.68
CA THR A 158 -10.25 10.46 7.64
C THR A 158 -11.20 11.57 8.05
N TRP A 159 -11.88 12.20 7.09
CA TRP A 159 -12.88 13.23 7.35
C TRP A 159 -14.07 12.69 8.17
N VAL A 160 -14.59 11.52 7.82
CA VAL A 160 -15.64 10.83 8.59
C VAL A 160 -15.16 10.56 10.02
N GLY A 161 -13.91 10.09 10.19
CA GLY A 161 -13.33 9.85 11.51
C GLY A 161 -13.18 11.12 12.34
N GLY A 162 -12.83 12.24 11.71
CA GLY A 162 -12.78 13.54 12.37
C GLY A 162 -14.16 14.10 12.75
N ALA A 163 -15.18 13.89 11.92
CA ALA A 163 -16.52 14.44 12.11
C ALA A 163 -17.42 13.59 13.03
N PHE A 164 -17.30 12.27 12.96
CA PHE A 164 -18.19 11.31 13.63
C PHE A 164 -17.45 10.37 14.60
N GLY A 165 -16.15 10.57 14.79
CA GLY A 165 -15.29 9.70 15.59
C GLY A 165 -14.68 8.57 14.77
N TRP A 166 -13.51 8.10 15.19
CA TRP A 166 -12.77 7.02 14.52
C TRP A 166 -13.58 5.71 14.32
N PRO A 167 -14.54 5.31 15.18
CA PRO A 167 -15.32 4.10 14.93
C PRO A 167 -16.17 4.19 13.65
N ALA A 168 -16.62 5.40 13.28
CA ALA A 168 -17.38 5.62 12.05
C ALA A 168 -16.55 5.30 10.79
N THR A 169 -15.24 5.52 10.84
CA THR A 169 -14.31 5.17 9.75
C THR A 169 -14.33 3.67 9.46
N PHE A 170 -14.30 2.83 10.51
CA PHE A 170 -14.42 1.36 10.35
C PHE A 170 -15.84 0.95 9.91
N GLY A 171 -16.87 1.66 10.36
CA GLY A 171 -18.23 1.52 9.85
C GLY A 171 -18.31 1.70 8.33
N VAL A 172 -17.69 2.77 7.81
CA VAL A 172 -17.55 3.03 6.37
C VAL A 172 -16.74 1.95 5.67
N GLY A 173 -15.63 1.50 6.27
CA GLY A 173 -14.83 0.37 5.77
C GLY A 173 -15.68 -0.90 5.58
N GLY A 174 -16.53 -1.23 6.56
CA GLY A 174 -17.49 -2.33 6.46
C GLY A 174 -18.54 -2.14 5.37
N LEU A 175 -19.05 -0.91 5.18
CA LEU A 175 -19.98 -0.60 4.07
C LEU A 175 -19.33 -0.74 2.69
N LEU A 176 -18.08 -0.27 2.53
CA LEU A 176 -17.30 -0.47 1.31
C LEU A 176 -17.07 -1.96 1.05
N GLY A 177 -16.71 -2.72 2.08
CA GLY A 177 -16.56 -4.18 2.01
C GLY A 177 -17.87 -4.88 1.63
N LEU A 178 -19.01 -4.45 2.17
CA LEU A 178 -20.32 -5.02 1.86
C LEU A 178 -20.72 -4.74 0.41
N ALA A 179 -20.51 -3.51 -0.05
CA ALA A 179 -20.74 -3.15 -1.45
C ALA A 179 -19.82 -3.98 -2.39
N ALA A 180 -18.55 -4.19 -2.02
CA ALA A 180 -17.65 -5.06 -2.76
C ALA A 180 -18.09 -6.53 -2.75
N LEU A 181 -18.59 -7.03 -1.62
CA LEU A 181 -19.14 -8.38 -1.47
C LEU A 181 -20.34 -8.59 -2.39
N VAL A 182 -21.30 -7.67 -2.37
CA VAL A 182 -22.51 -7.72 -3.21
C VAL A 182 -22.12 -7.62 -4.68
N ALA A 183 -21.29 -6.63 -5.05
CA ALA A 183 -20.83 -6.47 -6.43
C ALA A 183 -20.13 -7.73 -6.93
N THR A 184 -19.24 -8.32 -6.14
CA THR A 184 -18.52 -9.54 -6.52
C THR A 184 -19.47 -10.73 -6.65
N ARG A 185 -20.39 -10.93 -5.70
CA ARG A 185 -21.37 -12.04 -5.77
C ARG A 185 -22.24 -11.97 -7.01
N LEU A 186 -22.67 -10.77 -7.39
CA LEU A 186 -23.59 -10.56 -8.51
C LEU A 186 -22.89 -10.60 -9.87
N THR A 187 -21.62 -10.18 -9.95
CA THR A 187 -20.97 -9.94 -11.24
C THR A 187 -19.84 -10.90 -11.57
N LEU A 188 -19.11 -11.43 -10.57
CA LEU A 188 -17.96 -12.31 -10.81
C LEU A 188 -18.45 -13.72 -11.18
N PRO A 189 -18.25 -14.19 -12.43
CA PRO A 189 -18.45 -15.60 -12.74
C PRO A 189 -17.39 -16.46 -12.04
N GLU A 190 -17.58 -17.77 -11.95
CA GLU A 190 -16.58 -18.65 -11.33
C GLU A 190 -15.27 -18.61 -12.15
N PRO A 191 -14.17 -18.08 -11.58
CA PRO A 191 -12.89 -18.01 -12.28
C PRO A 191 -12.26 -19.41 -12.44
N PRO A 192 -11.33 -19.57 -13.40
CA PRO A 192 -10.57 -20.80 -13.52
C PRO A 192 -9.84 -21.14 -12.21
N PRO A 193 -9.68 -22.44 -11.88
CA PRO A 193 -8.87 -22.84 -10.74
C PRO A 193 -7.44 -22.29 -10.89
N GLY A 194 -6.86 -21.84 -9.77
CA GLY A 194 -5.47 -21.40 -9.80
C GLY A 194 -4.53 -22.59 -9.98
N GLN A 195 -3.34 -22.35 -10.55
CA GLN A 195 -2.30 -23.36 -10.57
C GLN A 195 -1.63 -23.46 -9.20
N ALA A 196 -1.65 -24.65 -8.60
CA ALA A 196 -0.96 -24.89 -7.34
C ALA A 196 0.57 -24.85 -7.57
N MET A 197 1.23 -23.82 -7.04
CA MET A 197 2.69 -23.75 -7.03
C MET A 197 3.22 -23.97 -5.60
N PRO A 198 4.08 -24.98 -5.37
CA PRO A 198 4.70 -25.22 -4.07
C PRO A 198 5.49 -23.99 -3.57
N ILE A 199 5.49 -23.77 -2.26
CA ILE A 199 6.22 -22.66 -1.62
C ILE A 199 7.69 -22.63 -2.05
N GLY A 200 8.36 -23.78 -2.09
CA GLY A 200 9.77 -23.86 -2.49
C GLY A 200 10.05 -23.27 -3.88
N ARG A 201 9.16 -23.47 -4.86
CA ARG A 201 9.30 -22.87 -6.19
C ARG A 201 8.99 -21.37 -6.20
N ARG A 202 8.13 -20.90 -5.30
CA ARG A 202 7.83 -19.47 -5.12
C ARG A 202 9.01 -18.73 -4.47
N LEU A 203 9.70 -19.38 -3.54
CA LEU A 203 10.85 -18.82 -2.82
C LEU A 203 12.17 -19.00 -3.57
N ALA A 204 12.24 -19.85 -4.59
CA ALA A 204 13.44 -20.09 -5.39
C ALA A 204 14.19 -18.82 -5.87
N PRO A 205 13.53 -17.70 -6.24
CA PRO A 205 14.25 -16.48 -6.60
C PRO A 205 15.11 -15.90 -5.47
N LEU A 206 14.79 -16.16 -4.20
CA LEU A 206 15.57 -15.69 -3.05
C LEU A 206 16.96 -16.31 -2.98
N ALA A 207 17.18 -17.47 -3.62
CA ALA A 207 18.50 -18.09 -3.71
C ALA A 207 19.47 -17.30 -4.61
N ARG A 208 18.98 -16.34 -5.41
CA ARG A 208 19.82 -15.48 -6.25
C ARG A 208 20.20 -14.22 -5.48
N PRO A 209 21.50 -13.99 -5.17
CA PRO A 209 21.92 -12.85 -4.37
C PRO A 209 21.45 -11.49 -4.91
N ARG A 210 21.45 -11.32 -6.24
CA ARG A 210 20.96 -10.10 -6.90
C ARG A 210 19.48 -9.81 -6.60
N VAL A 211 18.64 -10.84 -6.63
CA VAL A 211 17.21 -10.73 -6.36
C VAL A 211 16.98 -10.47 -4.88
N LEU A 212 17.69 -11.19 -4.00
CA LEU A 212 17.59 -11.01 -2.55
C LEU A 212 17.98 -9.57 -2.13
N VAL A 213 19.14 -9.07 -2.58
CA VAL A 213 19.58 -7.71 -2.25
C VAL A 213 18.62 -6.67 -2.84
N GLY A 214 18.10 -6.90 -4.05
CA GLY A 214 17.07 -6.03 -4.63
C GLY A 214 15.78 -5.99 -3.80
N LEU A 215 15.32 -7.13 -3.28
CA LEU A 215 14.16 -7.21 -2.40
C LEU A 215 14.43 -6.55 -1.03
N LEU A 216 15.62 -6.72 -0.46
CA LEU A 216 16.02 -5.99 0.77
C LEU A 216 16.06 -4.48 0.53
N GLY A 217 16.52 -4.03 -0.64
CA GLY A 217 16.43 -2.63 -1.04
C GLY A 217 14.99 -2.13 -1.09
N ILE A 218 14.05 -2.93 -1.61
CA ILE A 218 12.61 -2.62 -1.59
C ILE A 218 12.10 -2.51 -0.15
N VAL A 219 12.45 -3.45 0.74
CA VAL A 219 12.08 -3.37 2.16
C VAL A 219 12.55 -2.05 2.76
N ALA A 220 13.81 -1.64 2.53
CA ALA A 220 14.37 -0.41 3.08
C ALA A 220 13.67 0.86 2.57
N ILE A 221 13.38 0.95 1.26
CA ILE A 221 12.59 2.05 0.68
C ILE A 221 11.20 2.13 1.31
N VAL A 222 10.51 0.99 1.34
CA VAL A 222 9.13 0.97 1.80
C VAL A 222 9.06 1.27 3.30
N LEU A 223 10.05 0.81 4.07
CA LEU A 223 10.21 1.17 5.48
C LEU A 223 10.34 2.68 5.67
N GLY A 224 11.22 3.36 4.92
CA GLY A 224 11.38 4.82 5.01
C GLY A 224 10.12 5.58 4.61
N SER A 225 9.53 5.24 3.46
CA SER A 225 8.31 5.89 2.97
C SER A 225 7.10 5.68 3.88
N MET A 226 6.91 4.47 4.43
CA MET A 226 5.79 4.15 5.30
C MET A 226 5.97 4.67 6.72
N MET A 227 7.20 4.93 7.17
CA MET A 227 7.46 5.51 8.49
C MET A 227 6.80 6.88 8.62
N LEU A 228 7.13 7.82 7.72
CA LEU A 228 6.51 9.15 7.78
C LEU A 228 5.02 9.07 7.47
N MET A 229 4.60 8.24 6.52
CA MET A 229 3.19 8.13 6.14
C MET A 229 2.31 7.63 7.29
N THR A 230 2.77 6.65 8.07
CA THR A 230 2.01 6.09 9.21
C THR A 230 1.78 7.15 10.29
N TYR A 231 2.79 7.99 10.54
CA TYR A 231 2.79 8.98 11.60
C TYR A 231 2.73 10.42 11.04
N ILE A 232 2.14 10.59 9.86
CA ILE A 232 2.06 11.90 9.20
C ILE A 232 1.15 12.86 9.96
N ALA A 233 0.07 12.34 10.55
CA ALA A 233 -0.87 13.12 11.34
C ALA A 233 -0.18 13.78 12.56
N PRO A 234 0.50 13.05 13.45
CA PRO A 234 1.21 13.69 14.55
C PRO A 234 2.36 14.57 14.09
N PHE A 235 3.10 14.20 13.03
CA PHE A 235 4.15 15.05 12.47
C PHE A 235 3.62 16.42 12.01
N LEU A 236 2.54 16.45 11.22
CA LEU A 236 1.98 17.70 10.71
C LEU A 236 1.23 18.51 11.77
N ARG A 237 0.63 17.83 12.76
CA ARG A 237 0.07 18.50 13.94
C ARG A 237 1.15 19.26 14.69
N ASP A 238 2.27 18.60 15.00
CA ASP A 238 3.32 19.19 15.83
C ASP A 238 4.16 20.22 15.04
N LEU A 239 4.27 20.06 13.71
CA LEU A 239 5.01 20.97 12.83
C LEU A 239 4.22 22.23 12.45
N ALA A 240 2.92 22.08 12.16
CA ALA A 240 2.11 23.11 11.50
C ALA A 240 0.69 23.27 12.08
N GLY A 241 0.35 22.59 13.18
CA GLY A 241 -0.98 22.65 13.79
C GLY A 241 -2.09 22.01 12.95
N ALA A 242 -1.75 21.11 12.03
CA ALA A 242 -2.72 20.48 11.14
C ALA A 242 -3.73 19.60 11.93
N GLY A 243 -5.02 19.77 11.66
CA GLY A 243 -6.10 18.96 12.20
C GLY A 243 -6.68 17.97 11.19
N PRO A 244 -7.79 17.30 11.53
CA PRO A 244 -8.42 16.27 10.67
C PRO A 244 -8.87 16.81 9.31
N THR A 245 -9.39 18.05 9.27
CA THR A 245 -9.82 18.70 8.03
C THR A 245 -8.63 18.93 7.11
N GLU A 246 -7.52 19.42 7.66
CA GLU A 246 -6.27 19.63 6.94
C GLU A 246 -5.71 18.33 6.36
N LEU A 247 -5.66 17.28 7.19
CA LEU A 247 -5.18 15.97 6.77
C LEU A 247 -6.02 15.39 5.62
N GLY A 248 -7.35 15.55 5.66
CA GLY A 248 -8.24 15.06 4.60
C GLY A 248 -7.86 15.58 3.22
N TRP A 249 -7.72 16.90 3.05
CA TRP A 249 -7.35 17.45 1.74
C TRP A 249 -5.86 17.28 1.41
N ILE A 250 -4.97 17.20 2.41
CA ILE A 250 -3.56 16.86 2.19
C ILE A 250 -3.44 15.46 1.59
N PHE A 251 -4.16 14.46 2.12
CA PHE A 251 -4.18 13.11 1.56
C PHE A 251 -4.74 13.09 0.14
N ALA A 252 -5.79 13.87 -0.14
CA ALA A 252 -6.36 13.96 -1.49
C ALA A 252 -5.35 14.53 -2.50
N LEU A 253 -4.70 15.63 -2.13
CA LEU A 253 -3.65 16.25 -2.95
C LEU A 253 -2.43 15.34 -3.09
N ALA A 254 -2.02 14.66 -2.02
CA ALA A 254 -0.94 13.67 -2.04
C ALA A 254 -1.28 12.48 -2.95
N GLY A 255 -2.53 12.01 -2.97
CA GLY A 255 -2.99 10.99 -3.91
C GLY A 255 -2.87 11.45 -5.37
N ALA A 256 -3.28 12.69 -5.67
CA ALA A 256 -3.14 13.28 -7.00
C ALA A 256 -1.67 13.44 -7.42
N ALA A 257 -0.83 13.98 -6.54
CA ALA A 257 0.61 14.10 -6.76
C ALA A 257 1.28 12.73 -6.92
N GLY A 258 0.84 11.73 -6.16
CA GLY A 258 1.31 10.34 -6.27
C GLY A 258 1.03 9.73 -7.64
N ILE A 259 -0.16 9.95 -8.22
CA ILE A 259 -0.47 9.52 -9.59
C ILE A 259 0.50 10.12 -10.60
N VAL A 260 0.72 11.43 -10.51
CA VAL A 260 1.65 12.13 -11.40
C VAL A 260 3.05 11.56 -11.21
N GLY A 261 3.48 11.39 -9.97
CA GLY A 261 4.75 10.77 -9.58
C GLY A 261 4.97 9.39 -10.19
N GLY A 262 4.01 8.47 -10.04
CA GLY A 262 4.11 7.12 -10.59
C GLY A 262 4.10 7.08 -12.10
N GLN A 263 3.30 7.93 -12.74
CA GLN A 263 3.32 8.05 -14.20
C GLN A 263 4.66 8.59 -14.72
N LEU A 264 5.22 9.61 -14.06
CA LEU A 264 6.52 10.16 -14.44
C LEU A 264 7.66 9.17 -14.15
N GLY A 265 7.59 8.45 -13.03
CA GLY A 265 8.54 7.39 -12.67
C GLY A 265 8.55 6.24 -13.68
N GLY A 266 7.38 5.81 -14.15
CA GLY A 266 7.26 4.84 -15.24
C GLY A 266 7.89 5.33 -16.54
N ARG A 267 7.53 6.54 -16.99
CA ARG A 267 8.13 7.15 -18.20
C ARG A 267 9.64 7.33 -18.07
N ALA A 268 10.12 7.66 -16.89
CA ALA A 268 11.55 7.78 -16.61
C ALA A 268 12.25 6.42 -16.64
N ALA A 269 11.63 5.35 -16.14
CA ALA A 269 12.16 4.00 -16.24
C ALA A 269 12.32 3.58 -17.72
N ASP A 270 11.35 3.91 -18.57
CA ASP A 270 11.40 3.62 -20.00
C ASP A 270 12.46 4.44 -20.73
N ARG A 271 12.61 5.73 -20.40
CA ARG A 271 13.51 6.66 -21.11
C ARG A 271 14.96 6.64 -20.60
N TRP A 272 15.16 6.53 -19.29
CA TRP A 272 16.48 6.62 -18.65
C TRP A 272 17.04 5.25 -18.25
N GLY A 273 16.20 4.21 -18.26
CA GLY A 273 16.48 2.89 -17.69
C GLY A 273 16.05 2.82 -16.22
N ALA A 274 15.59 1.63 -15.82
CA ALA A 274 15.02 1.38 -14.49
C ALA A 274 15.97 1.74 -13.34
N ASP A 275 17.27 1.46 -13.47
CA ASP A 275 18.25 1.76 -12.42
C ASP A 275 18.41 3.26 -12.18
N ARG A 276 18.58 4.05 -13.26
CA ARG A 276 18.74 5.51 -13.15
C ARG A 276 17.48 6.17 -12.63
N ALA A 277 16.32 5.76 -13.12
CA ALA A 277 15.03 6.27 -12.65
C ALA A 277 14.79 5.95 -11.17
N LEU A 278 15.14 4.74 -10.73
CA LEU A 278 15.05 4.33 -9.33
C LEU A 278 15.98 5.15 -8.44
N MET A 279 17.26 5.30 -8.82
CA MET A 279 18.22 6.12 -8.06
C MET A 279 17.76 7.58 -7.94
N ALA A 280 17.20 8.15 -9.01
CA ALA A 280 16.67 9.51 -8.98
C ALA A 280 15.49 9.65 -8.00
N GLY A 281 14.58 8.67 -7.99
CA GLY A 281 13.45 8.63 -7.07
C GLY A 281 13.88 8.56 -5.60
N ILE A 282 14.77 7.61 -5.27
CA ILE A 282 15.30 7.45 -3.91
C ILE A 282 16.06 8.69 -3.45
N SER A 283 16.89 9.27 -4.32
CA SER A 283 17.64 10.50 -4.02
C SER A 283 16.70 11.68 -3.79
N GLY A 284 15.65 11.82 -4.61
CA GLY A 284 14.61 12.83 -4.45
C GLY A 284 13.84 12.67 -3.15
N PHE A 285 13.43 11.45 -2.81
CA PHE A 285 12.77 11.16 -1.53
C PHE A 285 13.68 11.49 -0.34
N THR A 286 14.95 11.09 -0.39
CA THR A 286 15.94 11.40 0.66
C THR A 286 16.11 12.92 0.85
N ALA A 287 16.18 13.69 -0.25
CA ALA A 287 16.28 15.14 -0.20
C ALA A 287 15.03 15.78 0.42
N VAL A 288 13.84 15.26 0.10
CA VAL A 288 12.58 15.74 0.68
C VAL A 288 12.49 15.43 2.18
N MET A 289 12.95 14.25 2.60
CA MET A 289 13.03 13.91 4.04
C MET A 289 14.01 14.82 4.79
N ALA A 290 15.16 15.13 4.18
CA ALA A 290 16.10 16.11 4.75
C ALA A 290 15.47 17.51 4.84
N ALA A 291 14.71 17.92 3.83
CA ALA A 291 13.98 19.18 3.85
C ALA A 291 12.90 19.22 4.95
N PHE A 292 12.13 18.14 5.15
CA PHE A 292 11.20 18.06 6.28
C PHE A 292 11.91 18.12 7.64
N THR A 293 13.07 17.47 7.76
CA THR A 293 13.91 17.57 8.96
C THR A 293 14.35 19.02 9.20
N ALA A 294 14.75 19.75 8.16
CA ALA A 294 15.09 21.16 8.26
C ALA A 294 13.89 22.03 8.64
N CYS A 295 12.71 21.80 8.04
CA CYS A 295 11.47 22.48 8.42
C CYS A 295 11.12 22.26 9.88
N TRP A 296 11.36 21.06 10.43
CA TRP A 296 11.15 20.78 11.84
C TRP A 296 12.02 21.62 12.77
N LEU A 297 13.25 21.93 12.37
CA LEU A 297 14.16 22.80 13.12
C LEU A 297 13.72 24.27 13.07
N LEU A 298 12.93 24.66 12.08
CA LEU A 298 12.43 26.02 11.86
C LEU A 298 10.96 26.22 12.33
N ARG A 299 10.39 25.24 13.05
CA ARG A 299 8.99 25.25 13.48
C ARG A 299 8.65 26.44 14.41
N PRO A 300 7.39 26.91 14.45
CA PRO A 300 6.23 26.41 13.71
C PRO A 300 6.21 26.87 12.25
N MET A 301 5.73 26.00 11.35
CA MET A 301 5.62 26.30 9.92
C MET A 301 4.15 26.52 9.52
N ALA A 302 3.89 27.50 8.65
CA ALA A 302 2.57 27.63 8.04
C ALA A 302 2.29 26.45 7.12
N LEU A 303 1.13 25.79 7.27
CA LEU A 303 0.78 24.62 6.49
C LEU A 303 0.82 24.86 4.96
N LEU A 304 0.36 26.04 4.52
CA LEU A 304 0.42 26.46 3.12
C LEU A 304 1.85 26.49 2.57
N ALA A 305 2.85 26.84 3.40
CA ALA A 305 4.25 26.85 3.00
C ALA A 305 4.83 25.43 2.84
N LEU A 306 4.25 24.43 3.52
CA LEU A 306 4.65 23.02 3.40
C LEU A 306 4.03 22.32 2.20
N LEU A 307 2.99 22.89 1.57
CA LEU A 307 2.27 22.22 0.49
C LEU A 307 3.13 21.83 -0.71
N PRO A 308 4.00 22.69 -1.25
CA PRO A 308 4.88 22.28 -2.33
C PRO A 308 5.73 21.07 -1.93
N LEU A 309 6.27 21.07 -0.70
CA LEU A 309 7.11 19.99 -0.21
C LEU A 309 6.33 18.69 -0.01
N LEU A 310 5.10 18.77 0.51
CA LEU A 310 4.18 17.62 0.64
C LEU A 310 3.79 17.04 -0.73
N MET A 311 3.59 17.89 -1.74
CA MET A 311 3.29 17.42 -3.10
C MET A 311 4.48 16.74 -3.73
N VAL A 312 5.68 17.30 -3.56
CA VAL A 312 6.90 16.66 -4.02
C VAL A 312 7.09 15.33 -3.29
N TRP A 313 6.98 15.29 -1.96
CA TRP A 313 7.05 14.07 -1.15
C TRP A 313 6.14 12.96 -1.68
N ALA A 314 4.87 13.27 -1.89
CA ALA A 314 3.92 12.30 -2.42
C ALA A 314 4.32 11.86 -3.84
N ALA A 315 4.70 12.79 -4.71
CA ALA A 315 5.14 12.45 -6.06
C ALA A 315 6.39 11.54 -6.08
N VAL A 316 7.43 11.84 -5.28
CA VAL A 316 8.63 10.99 -5.24
C VAL A 316 8.38 9.64 -4.55
N SER A 317 7.48 9.57 -3.57
CA SER A 317 7.07 8.30 -2.96
C SER A 317 6.49 7.33 -3.99
N TRP A 318 5.68 7.86 -4.91
CA TRP A 318 5.04 7.08 -5.97
C TRP A 318 5.85 6.97 -7.26
N TRP A 319 6.91 7.76 -7.41
CA TRP A 319 7.88 7.60 -8.50
C TRP A 319 8.64 6.28 -8.41
N ILE A 320 8.92 5.81 -7.19
CA ILE A 320 9.83 4.69 -6.91
C ILE A 320 9.29 3.30 -7.31
N PRO A 321 8.00 2.95 -7.07
CA PRO A 321 7.51 1.60 -7.35
C PRO A 321 7.65 1.15 -8.81
N PRO A 322 7.31 1.94 -9.85
CA PRO A 322 7.43 1.47 -11.23
C PRO A 322 8.88 1.14 -11.66
N PRO A 323 9.89 2.03 -11.46
CA PRO A 323 11.29 1.68 -11.68
C PRO A 323 11.76 0.46 -10.88
N ALA A 324 11.36 0.34 -9.60
CA ALA A 324 11.73 -0.79 -8.76
C ALA A 324 11.18 -2.12 -9.29
N GLN A 325 9.91 -2.12 -9.74
CA GLN A 325 9.27 -3.28 -10.36
C GLN A 325 9.92 -3.65 -11.70
N THR A 326 10.13 -2.68 -12.60
CA THR A 326 10.80 -2.91 -13.88
C THR A 326 12.19 -3.49 -13.69
N ARG A 327 12.97 -2.94 -12.75
CA ARG A 327 14.29 -3.45 -12.39
C ARG A 327 14.22 -4.89 -11.87
N LEU A 328 13.29 -5.18 -10.97
CA LEU A 328 13.14 -6.54 -10.42
C LEU A 328 12.78 -7.57 -11.48
N LEU A 329 11.88 -7.23 -12.40
CA LEU A 329 11.52 -8.08 -13.53
C LEU A 329 12.73 -8.38 -14.42
N ALA A 330 13.54 -7.35 -14.72
CA ALA A 330 14.78 -7.52 -15.48
C ALA A 330 15.80 -8.42 -14.76
N MET A 331 15.93 -8.30 -13.43
CA MET A 331 16.84 -9.14 -12.63
C MET A 331 16.37 -10.59 -12.51
N ALA A 332 15.06 -10.83 -12.46
CA ALA A 332 14.48 -12.15 -12.23
C ALA A 332 14.44 -13.03 -13.49
N GLY A 333 14.38 -12.43 -14.68
CA GLY A 333 14.34 -13.14 -15.96
C GLY A 333 13.17 -14.14 -16.01
N PRO A 334 13.40 -15.44 -16.30
CA PRO A 334 12.34 -16.45 -16.33
C PRO A 334 11.55 -16.61 -15.02
N ALA A 335 12.09 -16.13 -13.89
CA ALA A 335 11.44 -16.18 -12.58
C ALA A 335 10.70 -14.88 -12.20
N ALA A 336 10.43 -14.02 -13.18
CA ALA A 336 9.76 -12.72 -13.00
C ALA A 336 8.42 -12.80 -12.24
N PRO A 337 7.50 -13.75 -12.54
CA PRO A 337 6.24 -13.86 -11.78
C PRO A 337 6.45 -14.15 -10.30
N GLN A 338 7.41 -15.02 -9.96
CA GLN A 338 7.74 -15.35 -8.57
C GLN A 338 8.42 -14.17 -7.86
N ALA A 339 9.31 -13.46 -8.55
CA ALA A 339 9.95 -12.27 -8.00
C ALA A 339 8.93 -11.15 -7.72
N LEU A 340 7.92 -10.96 -8.57
CA LEU A 340 6.86 -9.99 -8.34
C LEU A 340 5.95 -10.38 -7.16
N ALA A 341 5.72 -11.67 -6.94
CA ALA A 341 5.02 -12.15 -5.73
C ALA A 341 5.84 -11.90 -4.45
N LEU A 342 7.16 -12.12 -4.51
CA LEU A 342 8.09 -11.81 -3.42
C LEU A 342 8.19 -10.29 -3.18
N ASN A 343 8.08 -9.46 -4.22
CA ASN A 343 8.02 -8.01 -4.10
C ASN A 343 6.87 -7.56 -3.22
N SER A 344 5.65 -8.09 -3.42
CA SER A 344 4.52 -7.74 -2.55
C SER A 344 4.80 -8.09 -1.09
N SER A 345 5.40 -9.25 -0.82
CA SER A 345 5.79 -9.64 0.55
C SER A 345 6.83 -8.66 1.12
N ALA A 346 7.86 -8.30 0.34
CA ALA A 346 8.87 -7.33 0.72
C ALA A 346 8.29 -5.94 1.00
N VAL A 347 7.33 -5.48 0.19
CA VAL A 347 6.61 -4.22 0.41
C VAL A 347 5.91 -4.25 1.76
N TYR A 348 5.11 -5.28 2.06
CA TYR A 348 4.40 -5.34 3.34
C TYR A 348 5.32 -5.55 4.56
N VAL A 349 6.44 -6.24 4.40
CA VAL A 349 7.50 -6.27 5.44
C VAL A 349 8.07 -4.87 5.66
N GLY A 350 8.30 -4.10 4.59
CA GLY A 350 8.71 -2.69 4.68
C GLY A 350 7.66 -1.83 5.38
N VAL A 351 6.37 -1.95 5.03
CA VAL A 351 5.28 -1.19 5.67
C VAL A 351 5.23 -1.50 7.16
N SER A 352 5.32 -2.79 7.50
CA SER A 352 5.37 -3.26 8.89
C SER A 352 6.58 -2.68 9.63
N GLY A 353 7.77 -2.73 9.02
CA GLY A 353 8.98 -2.12 9.56
C GLY A 353 8.87 -0.60 9.74
N GLY A 354 8.23 0.10 8.81
CA GLY A 354 8.01 1.55 8.88
C GLY A 354 7.10 1.94 10.05
N GLY A 355 6.01 1.20 10.27
CA GLY A 355 5.13 1.38 11.42
C GLY A 355 5.83 1.03 12.75
N ALA A 356 6.56 -0.09 12.80
CA ALA A 356 7.26 -0.54 14.01
C ALA A 356 8.40 0.41 14.40
N LEU A 357 9.37 0.64 13.49
CA LEU A 357 10.51 1.51 13.75
C LEU A 357 10.08 2.97 13.85
N GLY A 358 9.08 3.41 13.08
CA GLY A 358 8.52 4.74 13.22
C GLY A 358 7.90 4.96 14.60
N GLY A 359 7.23 3.94 15.15
CA GLY A 359 6.68 4.00 16.50
C GLY A 359 7.78 4.14 17.55
N LEU A 360 8.88 3.39 17.42
CA LEU A 360 10.05 3.52 18.30
C LEU A 360 10.69 4.91 18.20
N VAL A 361 10.84 5.45 16.99
CA VAL A 361 11.38 6.80 16.77
C VAL A 361 10.45 7.86 17.38
N LEU A 362 9.14 7.71 17.18
CA LEU A 362 8.13 8.61 17.71
C LEU A 362 8.14 8.61 19.25
N ASP A 363 8.20 7.45 19.89
CA ASP A 363 8.17 7.32 21.35
C ASP A 363 9.46 7.82 22.00
N ALA A 364 10.62 7.50 21.41
CA ALA A 364 11.92 7.84 21.98
C ALA A 364 12.39 9.27 21.67
N TYR A 365 12.06 9.80 20.48
CA TYR A 365 12.62 11.06 19.98
C TYR A 365 11.56 12.07 19.53
N GLY A 366 10.29 11.67 19.41
CA GLY A 366 9.20 12.51 18.93
C GLY A 366 9.04 12.52 17.41
N SER A 367 7.92 13.11 16.96
CA SER A 367 7.49 13.09 15.55
C SER A 367 8.47 13.76 14.58
N GLY A 368 9.25 14.74 15.06
CA GLY A 368 10.23 15.48 14.27
C GLY A 368 11.41 14.69 13.73
N TRP A 369 11.74 13.54 14.33
CA TRP A 369 12.85 12.69 13.87
C TRP A 369 12.44 11.64 12.85
N LEU A 370 11.13 11.47 12.60
CA LEU A 370 10.62 10.53 11.60
C LEU A 370 11.19 10.80 10.19
N PRO A 371 11.26 12.05 9.68
CA PRO A 371 11.84 12.28 8.37
C PRO A 371 13.34 11.94 8.32
N ALA A 372 14.09 12.25 9.37
CA ALA A 372 15.52 11.94 9.45
C ALA A 372 15.77 10.42 9.46
N ALA A 373 14.99 9.67 10.24
CA ALA A 373 15.06 8.22 10.27
C ALA A 373 14.64 7.58 8.93
N ALA A 374 13.60 8.12 8.27
CA ALA A 374 13.21 7.72 6.93
C ALA A 374 14.33 7.98 5.90
N ALA A 375 15.02 9.12 5.98
CA ALA A 375 16.17 9.42 5.11
C ALA A 375 17.31 8.40 5.29
N VAL A 376 17.59 7.97 6.53
CA VAL A 376 18.61 6.93 6.79
C VAL A 376 18.22 5.61 6.11
N ALA A 377 16.96 5.20 6.19
CA ALA A 377 16.47 4.00 5.52
C ALA A 377 16.67 4.07 3.98
N GLU A 378 16.47 5.24 3.40
CA GLU A 378 16.65 5.47 1.95
C GLU A 378 18.13 5.48 1.54
N VAL A 379 19.02 6.00 2.40
CA VAL A 379 20.47 5.87 2.20
C VAL A 379 20.91 4.41 2.24
N VAL A 380 20.35 3.60 3.16
CA VAL A 380 20.57 2.14 3.19
C VAL A 380 20.05 1.50 1.90
N ALA A 381 18.87 1.90 1.42
CA ALA A 381 18.36 1.42 0.15
C ALA A 381 19.28 1.74 -1.03
N LEU A 382 19.81 2.97 -1.12
CA LEU A 382 20.80 3.34 -2.15
C LEU A 382 22.02 2.42 -2.11
N ALA A 383 22.56 2.15 -0.93
CA ALA A 383 23.71 1.26 -0.77
C ALA A 383 23.39 -0.18 -1.21
N LEU A 384 22.20 -0.70 -0.86
CA LEU A 384 21.73 -2.03 -1.27
C LEU A 384 21.54 -2.13 -2.79
N PHE A 385 20.93 -1.11 -3.41
CA PHE A 385 20.73 -1.12 -4.85
C PHE A 385 22.03 -0.92 -5.64
N TRP A 386 22.97 -0.16 -5.10
CA TRP A 386 24.29 0.00 -5.70
C TRP A 386 25.12 -1.29 -5.61
N THR A 387 25.06 -2.00 -4.47
CA THR A 387 25.69 -3.32 -4.33
C THR A 387 25.04 -4.36 -5.24
N ALA A 388 23.71 -4.39 -5.34
CA ALA A 388 22.99 -5.27 -6.26
C ALA A 388 23.40 -5.08 -7.74
N ALA A 389 23.68 -3.84 -8.16
CA ALA A 389 24.16 -3.55 -9.51
C ALA A 389 25.56 -4.13 -9.79
N ARG A 390 26.40 -4.27 -8.74
CA ARG A 390 27.79 -4.75 -8.84
C ARG A 390 27.93 -6.26 -8.72
N LEU A 391 27.00 -6.95 -8.07
CA LEU A 391 26.92 -8.40 -8.07
C LEU A 391 26.78 -8.86 -9.54
N ARG A 392 27.56 -9.85 -10.00
CA ARG A 392 27.46 -10.38 -11.38
C ARG A 392 26.25 -11.31 -11.52
N ALA A 393 25.78 -11.47 -12.77
CA ALA A 393 24.66 -12.34 -13.13
C ALA A 393 24.94 -13.81 -12.84
#